data_AF-A0A9E4ZXK4-F1
#
_entry.id   AF-A0A9E4ZXK4-F1
#
_cell.length_a   1.000
_cell.length_b   1.000
_cell.length_c   1.000
_cell.angle_alpha   90.00
_cell.angle_beta   90.00
_cell.angle_gamma   90.00
#
_symmetry.space_group_name_H-M   'P 1'
#
loop_
_entity.id
_entity.type
_entity.pdbx_description
1 polymer ?
#
loop_
_entity_poly.entity_id
_entity_poly.type
_entity_poly.pdbx_seq_one_letter_code
_entity_poly.pdbx_strand_id
1 'polypeptide(L)' 'MNNNFNYRRISAYIKPKQYKKILEFKKCLLKEYNINIPITQLFRDSIDIFIDKTEKEGLKSYLEGKGW' A
#
# COMPACT_ATOMS: atom_id res chain seq x y z
N MET A 1 -8.98 -36.12 -5.02
CA MET A 1 -9.67 -34.97 -5.66
C MET A 1 -8.61 -33.94 -6.03
N ASN A 2 -8.30 -33.79 -7.31
CA ASN A 2 -7.31 -32.81 -7.79
C ASN A 2 -8.01 -31.48 -8.05
N ASN A 3 -7.84 -30.51 -7.14
CA ASN A 3 -8.30 -29.15 -7.38
C ASN A 3 -7.30 -28.45 -8.32
N ASN A 4 -7.59 -28.44 -9.62
CA ASN A 4 -6.90 -27.60 -10.59
C ASN A 4 -7.27 -26.13 -10.36
N PHE A 5 -6.53 -25.46 -9.47
CA PHE A 5 -6.64 -24.02 -9.30
C PHE A 5 -6.01 -23.32 -10.51
N ASN A 6 -6.86 -22.78 -11.40
CA ASN A 6 -6.42 -21.89 -12.47
C ASN A 6 -6.20 -20.49 -11.91
N TYR A 7 -4.97 -20.20 -11.48
CA TYR A 7 -4.57 -18.86 -11.07
C TYR A 7 -4.51 -17.94 -12.29
N ARG A 8 -5.47 -17.02 -12.41
CA ARG A 8 -5.41 -15.96 -13.42
C ARG A 8 -4.58 -14.79 -12.89
N ARG A 9 -3.61 -14.33 -13.68
CA ARG A 9 -2.83 -13.14 -13.35
C ARG A 9 -3.75 -11.92 -13.45
N ILE A 10 -4.10 -11.35 -12.30
CA ILE A 10 -4.77 -10.04 -12.24
C ILE A 10 -3.68 -8.98 -12.32
N SER A 11 -3.61 -8.27 -13.44
CA SER A 11 -2.74 -7.11 -13.59
C SER A 11 -3.49 -5.88 -13.08
N ALA A 12 -3.15 -5.43 -11.87
CA ALA A 12 -3.60 -4.14 -11.37
C ALA A 12 -2.67 -3.04 -11.90
N TYR A 13 -3.25 -2.07 -12.61
CA TYR A 13 -2.52 -0.90 -13.09
C TYR A 13 -2.73 0.27 -12.13
N ILE A 14 -1.62 0.87 -11.69
CA ILE A 14 -1.66 2.05 -10.83
C ILE A 14 -1.56 3.30 -11.71
N LYS A 15 -2.44 4.28 -11.47
CA LYS A 15 -2.36 5.58 -12.15
C LYS A 15 -1.10 6.33 -11.69
N PRO A 16 -0.44 7.13 -12.54
CA PRO A 16 0.76 7.90 -12.15
C PRO A 16 0.56 8.76 -10.89
N LYS A 17 -0.64 9.32 -10.68
CA LYS A 17 -0.98 10.08 -9.46
C LYS A 17 -0.96 9.22 -8.19
N GLN A 18 -1.46 7.98 -8.27
CA GLN A 18 -1.45 7.04 -7.15
C GLN A 18 -0.01 6.58 -6.84
N TYR A 19 0.80 6.34 -7.88
CA TYR A 19 2.22 6.01 -7.72
C TYR A 19 2.99 7.11 -6.97
N LYS A 20 2.76 8.38 -7.33
CA LYS A 20 3.37 9.53 -6.63
C LYS A 20 2.99 9.57 -5.14
N LYS A 21 1.70 9.42 -4.82
CA LYS A 21 1.22 9.39 -3.43
C LYS A 21 1.89 8.27 -2.62
N ILE A 22 2.05 7.08 -3.20
CA ILE A 22 2.69 5.95 -2.52
C ILE A 22 4.19 6.21 -2.28
N LEU A 23 4.87 6.88 -3.20
CA LEU A 23 6.25 7.30 -2.99
C LEU A 23 6.40 8.36 -1.89
N GLU A 24 5.50 9.33 -1.84
CA GLU A 24 5.44 10.34 -0.77
C GLU A 24 5.19 9.66 0.58
N PHE A 25 4.22 8.74 0.63
CA PHE A 25 3.93 7.92 1.79
C PHE A 25 5.14 7.13 2.31
N LYS A 26 5.85 6.46 1.40
CA LYS A 26 7.07 5.73 1.75
C LYS A 26 8.14 6.64 2.33
N LYS A 27 8.30 7.86 1.80
CA LYS A 27 9.24 8.85 2.34
C LYS A 27 8.84 9.30 3.73
N CYS A 28 7.55 9.51 4.00
CA CYS A 28 7.04 9.88 5.32
C CYS A 28 7.30 8.78 6.35
N LEU A 29 7.01 7.51 6.04
CA LEU A 29 7.33 6.37 6.90
C LEU A 29 8.82 6.30 7.26
N LEU A 30 9.69 6.51 6.28
CA LEU A 30 11.12 6.49 6.50
C LEU A 30 11.59 7.69 7.34
N LYS A 31 11.07 8.88 7.08
CA LYS A 31 11.52 10.11 7.73
C LYS A 31 10.99 10.28 9.15
N GLU A 32 9.71 9.97 9.37
CA GLU A 32 9.04 10.22 10.65
C GLU A 32 9.12 9.04 11.61
N TYR A 33 9.15 7.81 11.07
CA TYR A 33 9.08 6.59 11.88
C TYR A 33 10.31 5.69 11.72
N ASN A 34 11.26 6.06 10.85
CA ASN A 34 12.43 5.23 10.49
C ASN A 34 12.04 3.83 9.97
N ILE A 35 10.87 3.72 9.33
CA ILE A 35 10.34 2.47 8.81
C ILE A 35 10.59 2.40 7.30
N ASN A 36 11.31 1.38 6.86
CA ASN A 36 11.56 1.14 5.44
C ASN A 36 10.71 -0.04 4.92
N ILE A 37 9.69 0.26 4.11
CA ILE A 37 8.78 -0.75 3.55
C ILE A 37 8.97 -0.85 2.03
N PRO A 38 8.99 -2.07 1.46
CA PRO A 38 8.97 -2.27 0.02
C PRO A 38 7.72 -1.65 -0.62
N ILE A 39 7.87 -1.06 -1.80
CA ILE A 39 6.74 -0.42 -2.49
C ILE A 39 5.67 -1.44 -2.87
N THR A 40 6.05 -2.69 -3.14
CA THR A 40 5.14 -3.81 -3.42
C THR A 40 4.24 -4.15 -2.24
N GLN A 41 4.76 -4.05 -1.02
CA GLN A 41 3.97 -4.24 0.20
C GLN A 41 2.98 -3.09 0.38
N LEU A 42 3.42 -1.85 0.15
CA LEU A 42 2.50 -0.72 0.10
C LEU A 42 1.42 -0.94 -0.95
N PHE A 43 1.75 -1.35 -2.18
CA PHE A 43 0.72 -1.64 -3.20
C PHE A 43 -0.30 -2.70 -2.78
N ARG A 44 0.17 -3.78 -2.14
CA ARG A 44 -0.71 -4.82 -1.61
C ARG A 44 -1.64 -4.29 -0.53
N ASP A 45 -1.11 -3.49 0.37
CA ASP A 45 -1.83 -2.99 1.54
C ASP A 45 -2.67 -1.72 1.21
N SER A 46 -2.35 -1.02 0.11
CA SER A 46 -2.88 0.30 -0.25
C SER A 46 -3.96 0.32 -1.34
N ILE A 47 -4.48 -0.83 -1.80
CA ILE A 47 -5.56 -0.83 -2.81
C ILE A 47 -6.85 -0.18 -2.27
N ASP A 48 -7.18 -0.36 -0.99
CA ASP A 48 -8.46 0.16 -0.45
C ASP A 48 -8.31 1.34 0.53
N ILE A 49 -7.18 1.49 1.21
CA ILE A 49 -7.06 2.39 2.38
C ILE A 49 -6.62 3.83 2.01
N PHE A 50 -5.92 4.02 0.88
CA PHE A 50 -5.29 5.29 0.53
C PHE A 50 -6.00 6.12 -0.54
N ILE A 51 -6.96 5.53 -1.26
CA ILE A 51 -7.55 6.21 -2.42
C ILE A 51 -8.46 7.35 -1.98
N ASP A 52 -9.16 7.22 -0.84
CA ASP A 52 -10.20 8.17 -0.40
C ASP A 52 -9.87 9.01 0.84
N LYS A 53 -8.78 8.74 1.57
CA LYS A 53 -8.44 9.48 2.81
C LYS A 53 -7.32 10.50 2.62
N THR A 54 -7.24 11.48 3.52
CA THR A 54 -6.13 12.44 3.58
C THR A 54 -4.81 11.72 3.94
N GLU A 55 -3.66 12.24 3.47
CA GLU A 55 -2.35 11.56 3.59
C GLU A 55 -1.98 11.21 5.03
N LYS A 56 -2.24 12.12 5.98
CA LYS A 56 -1.98 11.92 7.42
C LYS A 56 -2.90 10.89 8.06
N GLU A 57 -4.19 10.91 7.75
CA GLU A 57 -5.14 9.93 8.27
C GLU A 57 -4.87 8.54 7.70
N GLY A 58 -4.52 8.47 6.42
CA GLY A 58 -4.09 7.21 5.78
C GLY A 58 -2.85 6.63 6.44
N LEU A 59 -1.86 7.47 6.78
CA LEU A 59 -0.65 7.05 7.50
C LEU A 59 -0.98 6.49 8.87
N LYS A 60 -1.76 7.22 9.65
CA LYS A 60 -2.15 6.79 11.00
C LYS A 60 -2.91 5.46 10.95
N SER A 61 -3.94 5.35 10.10
CA SER A 61 -4.72 4.11 9.95
C SER A 61 -3.86 2.92 9.48
N TYR A 62 -2.87 3.16 8.63
CA TYR A 62 -1.96 2.11 8.19
C TYR A 62 -1.05 1.59 9.30
N LEU A 63 -0.48 2.49 10.12
CA LEU A 63 0.35 2.12 11.27
C LEU A 63 -0.47 1.34 12.32
N GLU A 64 -1.65 1.86 12.68
CA GLU A 64 -2.58 1.20 13.61
C GLU A 64 -2.98 -0.19 13.11
N GLY A 65 -3.30 -0.34 11.82
CA GLY A 65 -3.64 -1.62 11.20
C GLY A 65 -2.48 -2.64 11.17
N LYS A 66 -1.22 -2.17 11.33
CA LYS A 66 -0.03 -3.02 11.46
C LYS A 66 0.37 -3.29 12.92
N GLY A 67 -0.30 -2.68 13.89
CA GLY A 67 0.01 -2.82 15.32
C GLY A 67 1.28 -2.06 15.72
N TRP A 68 1.59 -0.96 15.03
CA TRP A 68 2.69 -0.04 15.36
C TRP A 68 2.23 1.16 16.17
#